data_AF-A0A545UPU6-F1
#
_entry.id   AF-A0A545UPU6-F1
#
_cell.length_a   1.000
_cell.length_b   1.000
_cell.length_c   1.000
_cell.angle_alpha   90.00
_cell.angle_beta   90.00
_cell.angle_gamma   90.00
#
_symmetry.space_group_name_H-M   'P 1'
#
loop_
_entity.id
_entity.type
_entity.pdbx_description
1 polymer ?
#
loop_
_entity_poly.entity_id
_entity_poly.type
_entity_poly.pdbx_seq_one_letter_code
_entity_poly.pdbx_strand_id
1 'polypeptide(L)'
;MPPRINIPPVTRVLLVGLVAQSALSAAIRYRQWSETAGIVIPYLTLVPQLSLVYPWTFLTTTLVESNIFTLAIACFTLYQGGRYLERAWSSADLAKFLVIVSLVPNVLTFATMVFFFTLTRNESWTLSTIAGTIPLQIAFLVAFSQLVPAHTVTLFRGVVSLRVMRTPILYTGLVAVLGLTPLLSPAAVWQAMYGFLASWTYLRFYKTVFPDLDASQPTSLRGDASETFAFAEFFPAPAKPVVAALANQVFDVLVAVRLCTPFSAADVSAARGDALPRRSAGGGAGGAPGGARAEAERRRAIALRALDQRLNAATSAAAKQAPQPAAQTAGPPVATQPQTTQAAMTAEGQMLGETKFEPESDSSKN
;
A
#
# COMPACT_ATOMS: atom_id res chain seq x y z
N MET A 1 -33.23 -0.11 -6.16
CA MET A 1 -32.15 -1.04 -5.72
C MET A 1 -31.48 -0.43 -4.50
N PRO A 2 -31.39 -1.11 -3.36
CA PRO A 2 -30.68 -0.56 -2.20
C PRO A 2 -29.21 -0.35 -2.59
N PRO A 3 -28.58 0.78 -2.22
CA PRO A 3 -27.19 1.02 -2.53
C PRO A 3 -26.35 -0.10 -1.90
N ARG A 4 -25.73 -0.94 -2.75
CA ARG A 4 -24.77 -1.94 -2.28
C ARG A 4 -23.49 -1.21 -1.88
N ILE A 5 -23.46 -0.70 -0.66
CA ILE A 5 -22.24 -0.13 -0.10
C ILE A 5 -21.27 -1.29 0.10
N ASN A 6 -20.41 -1.51 -0.89
CA ASN A 6 -19.43 -2.57 -0.88
C ASN A 6 -18.24 -2.12 -0.01
N ILE A 7 -18.46 -2.11 1.31
CA ILE A 7 -17.40 -1.81 2.28
C ILE A 7 -16.51 -3.05 2.38
N PRO A 8 -15.18 -2.89 2.23
CA PRO A 8 -14.22 -3.97 2.46
C PRO A 8 -14.40 -4.66 3.82
N PRO A 9 -14.12 -5.97 3.93
CA PRO A 9 -14.49 -6.78 5.08
C PRO A 9 -13.84 -6.32 6.40
N VAL A 10 -12.55 -6.00 6.42
CA VAL A 10 -11.85 -5.62 7.67
C VAL A 10 -12.35 -4.26 8.14
N THR A 11 -12.47 -3.30 7.23
CA THR A 11 -13.03 -1.97 7.51
C THR A 11 -14.45 -2.06 8.07
N ARG A 12 -15.28 -2.96 7.54
CA ARG A 12 -16.64 -3.19 8.05
C ARG A 12 -16.63 -3.69 9.48
N VAL A 13 -15.81 -4.69 9.79
CA VAL A 13 -15.69 -5.25 11.14
C VAL A 13 -15.20 -4.20 12.13
N LEU A 14 -14.21 -3.38 11.75
CA LEU A 14 -13.72 -2.29 12.60
C LEU A 14 -14.78 -1.23 12.88
N LEU A 15 -15.55 -0.80 11.87
CA LEU A 15 -16.60 0.20 12.05
C LEU A 15 -17.72 -0.31 12.95
N VAL A 16 -18.16 -1.56 12.74
CA VAL A 16 -19.16 -2.19 13.61
C VAL A 16 -18.61 -2.33 15.02
N GLY A 17 -17.36 -2.76 15.18
CA GLY A 17 -16.68 -2.86 16.47
C GLY A 17 -16.60 -1.52 17.19
N LEU A 18 -16.14 -0.46 16.52
CA LEU A 18 -16.05 0.90 17.07
C LEU A 18 -17.39 1.40 17.58
N VAL A 19 -18.44 1.30 16.75
CA VAL A 19 -19.77 1.78 17.11
C VAL A 19 -20.35 0.94 18.24
N ALA A 20 -20.23 -0.38 18.17
CA ALA A 20 -20.76 -1.28 19.19
C ALA A 20 -20.06 -1.07 20.55
N GLN A 21 -18.73 -0.99 20.57
CA GLN A 21 -17.99 -0.81 21.82
C GLN A 21 -18.17 0.60 22.40
N SER A 22 -18.24 1.63 21.55
CA SER A 22 -18.50 3.00 22.02
C SER A 22 -19.96 3.16 22.51
N ALA A 23 -20.93 2.54 21.84
CA ALA A 23 -22.32 2.51 22.30
C ALA A 23 -22.47 1.74 23.61
N LEU A 24 -21.77 0.61 23.77
CA LEU A 24 -21.75 -0.14 25.02
C LEU A 24 -21.15 0.69 26.16
N SER A 25 -20.01 1.35 25.92
CA SER A 25 -19.37 2.28 26.86
C SER A 25 -20.34 3.39 27.29
N ALA A 26 -21.00 4.02 26.33
CA ALA A 26 -21.98 5.09 26.57
C ALA A 26 -23.21 4.59 27.35
N ALA A 27 -23.75 3.41 27.01
CA ALA A 27 -24.90 2.83 27.71
C ALA A 27 -24.58 2.50 29.18
N ILE A 28 -23.38 1.96 29.45
CA ILE A 28 -22.94 1.69 30.81
C ILE A 28 -22.76 2.99 31.60
N ARG A 29 -22.10 4.00 31.02
CA ARG A 29 -21.94 5.32 31.64
C ARG A 29 -23.27 6.01 31.91
N TYR A 30 -24.22 5.90 30.98
CA TYR A 30 -25.57 6.45 31.15
C TYR A 30 -26.32 5.74 32.27
N ARG A 31 -26.22 4.41 32.37
CA ARG A 31 -26.87 3.64 33.44
C ARG A 31 -26.26 3.88 34.83
N GLN A 32 -24.95 4.12 34.89
CA GLN A 32 -24.20 4.35 36.12
C GLN A 32 -24.06 5.84 36.44
N TRP A 33 -24.80 6.70 35.73
CA TRP A 33 -24.71 8.15 35.88
C TRP A 33 -24.95 8.58 37.32
N SER A 34 -23.95 9.22 37.91
CA SER A 34 -24.00 9.83 39.23
C SER A 34 -23.25 11.16 39.16
N GLU A 35 -23.77 12.21 39.80
CA GLU A 35 -23.28 13.59 39.70
C GLU A 35 -21.81 13.77 40.10
N THR A 36 -21.21 12.80 40.79
CA THR A 36 -19.85 12.89 41.38
C THR A 36 -18.91 11.75 41.02
N ALA A 37 -19.33 10.74 40.24
CA ALA A 37 -18.51 9.55 39.99
C ALA A 37 -17.79 9.60 38.62
N GLY A 38 -16.46 9.52 38.63
CA GLY A 38 -15.68 9.18 37.45
C GLY A 38 -15.92 7.73 37.07
N ILE A 39 -16.84 7.47 36.15
CA ILE A 39 -17.21 6.10 35.75
C ILE A 39 -16.10 5.50 34.87
N VAL A 40 -15.36 4.58 35.46
CA VAL A 40 -14.30 3.82 34.80
C VAL A 40 -14.82 2.42 34.50
N ILE A 41 -14.56 1.91 33.28
CA ILE A 41 -15.02 0.58 32.84
C ILE A 41 -13.79 -0.28 32.51
N PRO A 42 -13.19 -0.98 33.50
CA PRO A 42 -11.87 -1.61 33.34
C PRO A 42 -11.78 -2.74 32.31
N TYR A 43 -12.92 -3.33 31.93
CA TYR A 43 -12.98 -4.39 30.92
C TYR A 43 -13.16 -3.86 29.49
N LEU A 44 -13.41 -2.56 29.32
CA LEU A 44 -13.65 -1.90 28.03
C LEU A 44 -12.61 -0.82 27.72
N THR A 45 -12.28 0.00 28.72
CA THR A 45 -11.22 1.02 28.66
C THR A 45 -10.00 0.54 29.44
N LEU A 46 -8.82 0.69 28.86
CA LEU A 46 -7.56 0.32 29.51
C LEU A 46 -7.25 1.32 30.64
N VAL A 47 -7.09 0.82 31.86
CA VAL A 47 -6.87 1.58 33.09
C VAL A 47 -5.73 0.91 33.83
N PRO A 48 -4.55 1.53 33.95
CA PRO A 48 -3.34 0.85 34.41
C PRO A 48 -3.50 0.02 35.68
N GLN A 49 -4.29 0.50 36.63
CA GLN A 49 -4.53 -0.17 37.92
C GLN A 49 -5.47 -1.37 37.88
N LEU A 50 -6.43 -1.40 36.93
CA LEU A 50 -7.58 -2.31 36.98
C LEU A 50 -7.67 -3.24 35.77
N SER A 51 -7.13 -2.84 34.62
CA SER A 51 -7.32 -3.58 33.37
C SER A 51 -6.29 -4.69 33.12
N LEU A 52 -5.29 -4.86 33.99
CA LEU A 52 -4.29 -5.93 33.87
C LEU A 52 -4.89 -7.34 33.92
N VAL A 53 -6.02 -7.51 34.61
CA VAL A 53 -6.76 -8.78 34.67
C VAL A 53 -7.42 -9.13 33.33
N TYR A 54 -7.63 -8.13 32.46
CA TYR A 54 -8.39 -8.24 31.21
C TYR A 54 -7.47 -7.98 30.00
N PRO A 55 -6.69 -8.97 29.53
CA PRO A 55 -5.64 -8.74 28.52
C PRO A 55 -6.18 -8.25 27.17
N TRP A 56 -7.44 -8.56 26.83
CA TRP A 56 -8.06 -8.07 25.59
C TRP A 56 -8.18 -6.54 25.54
N THR A 57 -8.22 -5.87 26.70
CA THR A 57 -8.36 -4.41 26.79
C THR A 57 -7.23 -3.67 26.09
N PHE A 58 -6.02 -4.23 26.05
CA PHE A 58 -4.89 -3.66 25.32
C PHE A 58 -5.13 -3.55 23.82
N LEU A 59 -6.01 -4.37 23.25
CA LEU A 59 -6.39 -4.28 21.85
C LEU A 59 -7.71 -3.50 21.69
N THR A 60 -8.74 -3.91 22.43
CA THR A 60 -10.11 -3.42 22.23
C THR A 60 -10.30 -1.96 22.65
N THR A 61 -9.47 -1.43 23.56
CA THR A 61 -9.59 -0.03 23.99
C THR A 61 -9.36 0.98 22.85
N THR A 62 -8.68 0.56 21.78
CA THR A 62 -8.51 1.41 20.59
C THR A 62 -9.80 1.68 19.83
N LEU A 63 -10.84 0.87 20.04
CA LEU A 63 -12.14 1.00 19.38
C LEU A 63 -13.21 1.56 20.32
N VAL A 64 -12.81 2.16 21.44
CA VAL A 64 -13.72 2.78 22.40
C VAL A 64 -13.53 4.29 22.41
N GLU A 65 -14.56 5.02 22.00
CA GLU A 65 -14.58 6.48 22.07
C GLU A 65 -15.48 6.95 23.21
N SER A 66 -15.03 8.00 23.91
CA SER A 66 -15.76 8.56 25.07
C SER A 66 -16.72 9.68 24.69
N ASN A 67 -16.51 10.34 23.54
CA ASN A 67 -17.26 11.51 23.12
C ASN A 67 -17.88 11.25 21.74
N ILE A 68 -19.10 11.76 21.51
CA ILE A 68 -19.77 11.62 20.21
C ILE A 68 -19.01 12.33 19.08
N PHE A 69 -18.30 13.43 19.38
CA PHE A 69 -17.48 14.13 18.40
C PHE A 69 -16.26 13.32 18.01
N THR A 70 -15.56 12.73 18.98
CA THR A 70 -14.40 11.87 18.69
C THR A 70 -14.84 10.58 18.01
N LEU A 71 -15.99 10.03 18.37
CA LEU A 71 -16.64 8.91 17.67
C LEU A 71 -16.97 9.24 16.22
N ALA A 72 -17.54 10.42 15.93
CA ALA A 72 -17.85 10.82 14.56
C ALA A 72 -16.58 10.96 13.70
N ILE A 73 -15.54 11.60 14.25
CA ILE A 73 -14.22 11.73 13.59
C ILE A 73 -13.58 10.35 13.39
N ALA A 74 -13.67 9.48 14.38
CA ALA A 74 -13.17 8.11 14.33
C ALA A 74 -13.85 7.29 13.24
N CYS A 75 -15.19 7.30 13.19
CA CYS A 75 -15.98 6.63 12.16
C CYS A 75 -15.62 7.14 10.77
N PHE A 76 -15.51 8.46 10.58
CA PHE A 76 -15.12 9.04 9.30
C PHE A 76 -13.70 8.61 8.89
N THR A 77 -12.75 8.68 9.82
CA THR A 77 -11.35 8.32 9.56
C THR A 77 -11.19 6.83 9.28
N LEU A 78 -11.90 5.96 10.00
CA LEU A 78 -11.89 4.51 9.76
C LEU A 78 -12.58 4.14 8.45
N TYR A 79 -13.70 4.79 8.12
CA TYR A 79 -14.40 4.52 6.88
C TYR A 79 -13.58 4.93 5.66
N GLN A 80 -13.09 6.17 5.63
CA GLN A 80 -12.31 6.69 4.51
C GLN A 80 -10.94 6.02 4.45
N GLY A 81 -10.28 5.93 5.60
CA GLY A 81 -8.91 5.45 5.67
C GLY A 81 -8.81 3.93 5.54
N GLY A 82 -9.68 3.19 6.23
CA GLY A 82 -9.76 1.73 6.12
C GLY A 82 -10.07 1.28 4.70
N ARG A 83 -11.07 1.91 4.04
CA ARG A 83 -11.43 1.57 2.65
C ARG A 83 -10.27 1.80 1.68
N TYR A 84 -9.52 2.90 1.85
CA TYR A 84 -8.38 3.19 0.98
C TYR A 84 -7.23 2.19 1.23
N LEU A 85 -6.86 1.97 2.50
CA LEU A 85 -5.76 1.07 2.85
C LEU A 85 -6.07 -0.40 2.53
N GLU A 86 -7.31 -0.85 2.70
CA GLU A 86 -7.73 -2.22 2.35
C GLU A 86 -7.83 -2.44 0.83
N ARG A 87 -7.89 -1.35 0.05
CA ARG A 87 -7.78 -1.43 -1.41
C ARG A 87 -6.32 -1.40 -1.86
N ALA A 88 -5.49 -0.62 -1.17
CA ALA A 88 -4.07 -0.53 -1.46
C ALA A 88 -3.30 -1.77 -0.99
N TRP A 89 -3.72 -2.39 0.11
CA TRP A 89 -3.09 -3.55 0.74
C TRP A 89 -4.06 -4.72 0.82
N SER A 90 -3.55 -5.94 0.97
CA SER A 90 -4.40 -7.10 1.28
C SER A 90 -5.09 -6.94 2.64
N SER A 91 -6.31 -7.47 2.78
CA SER A 91 -7.06 -7.47 4.04
C SER A 91 -6.28 -8.11 5.19
N ALA A 92 -5.50 -9.16 4.89
CA ALA A 92 -4.66 -9.83 5.88
C ALA A 92 -3.53 -8.91 6.40
N ASP A 93 -2.91 -8.12 5.52
CA ASP A 93 -1.81 -7.23 5.91
C ASP A 93 -2.33 -5.98 6.62
N LEU A 94 -3.50 -5.47 6.22
CA LEU A 94 -4.20 -4.44 6.97
C LEU A 94 -4.54 -4.92 8.39
N ALA A 95 -5.06 -6.14 8.54
CA ALA A 95 -5.38 -6.70 9.86
C ALA A 95 -4.14 -6.81 10.75
N LYS A 96 -3.00 -7.30 10.22
CA LYS A 96 -1.72 -7.35 10.96
C LYS A 96 -1.27 -5.96 11.39
N PHE A 97 -1.34 -4.98 10.48
CA PHE A 97 -0.98 -3.60 10.77
C PHE A 97 -1.85 -3.02 11.90
N LEU A 98 -3.16 -3.20 11.82
CA LEU A 98 -4.10 -2.70 12.83
C LEU A 98 -3.83 -3.32 14.20
N VAL A 99 -3.56 -4.63 14.28
CA VAL A 99 -3.24 -5.29 15.55
C VAL A 99 -1.99 -4.68 16.17
N ILE A 100 -0.94 -4.45 15.39
CA ILE A 100 0.33 -3.90 15.87
C ILE A 100 0.16 -2.45 16.33
N VAL A 101 -0.52 -1.63 15.52
CA VAL A 101 -0.79 -0.22 15.80
C VAL A 101 -1.76 -0.03 16.96
N SER A 102 -2.63 -0.99 17.23
CA SER A 102 -3.47 -0.96 18.42
C SER A 102 -2.71 -1.41 19.67
N LEU A 103 -1.96 -2.51 19.58
CA LEU A 103 -1.32 -3.13 20.74
C LEU A 103 -0.10 -2.36 21.23
N VAL A 104 0.84 -2.04 20.33
CA VAL A 104 2.14 -1.45 20.72
C VAL A 104 1.98 -0.08 21.40
N PRO A 105 1.21 0.88 20.84
CA PRO A 105 1.00 2.16 21.49
C PRO A 105 0.28 2.04 22.82
N ASN A 106 -0.71 1.14 22.95
CA ASN A 106 -1.41 0.95 24.22
C ASN A 106 -0.52 0.38 25.32
N VAL A 107 0.33 -0.61 24.98
CA VAL A 107 1.30 -1.18 25.92
C VAL A 107 2.35 -0.14 26.33
N LEU A 108 2.87 0.64 25.38
CA LEU A 108 3.84 1.70 25.68
C LEU A 108 3.22 2.82 26.51
N THR A 109 2.00 3.28 26.19
CA THR A 109 1.28 4.27 26.99
C THR A 109 1.01 3.74 28.40
N PHE A 110 0.58 2.49 28.54
CA PHE A 110 0.42 1.85 29.84
C PHE A 110 1.73 1.86 30.65
N ALA A 111 2.84 1.45 30.04
CA ALA A 111 4.14 1.44 30.70
C ALA A 111 4.57 2.84 31.14
N THR A 112 4.34 3.85 30.30
CA THR A 112 4.64 5.26 30.62
C THR A 112 3.78 5.79 31.75
N MET A 113 2.48 5.48 31.78
CA MET A 113 1.60 5.87 32.89
C MET A 113 2.06 5.23 34.21
N VAL A 114 2.42 3.95 34.21
CA VAL A 114 2.97 3.26 35.38
C VAL A 114 4.31 3.88 35.80
N PHE A 115 5.18 4.20 34.84
CA PHE A 115 6.46 4.84 35.11
C PHE A 115 6.27 6.21 35.79
N PHE A 116 5.39 7.07 35.28
CA PHE A 116 5.06 8.35 35.93
C PHE A 116 4.46 8.16 37.31
N PHE A 117 3.61 7.15 37.52
CA PHE A 117 3.13 6.81 38.86
C PHE A 117 4.28 6.42 39.80
N THR A 118 5.24 5.60 39.36
CA THR A 118 6.37 5.23 40.23
C THR A 118 7.23 6.42 40.64
N LEU A 119 7.36 7.41 39.76
CA LEU A 119 8.15 8.62 39.98
C LEU A 119 7.41 9.67 40.83
N THR A 120 6.16 9.98 40.48
CA THR A 120 5.37 11.04 41.13
C THR A 120 4.58 10.54 42.34
N ARG A 121 4.36 9.22 42.47
CA ARG A 121 3.50 8.58 43.48
C ARG A 121 2.06 9.09 43.52
N ASN A 122 1.60 9.67 42.40
CA ASN A 122 0.27 10.22 42.27
C ASN A 122 -0.63 9.23 41.52
N GLU A 123 -1.69 8.77 42.19
CA GLU A 123 -2.65 7.77 41.68
C GLU A 123 -3.44 8.24 40.45
N SER A 124 -3.48 9.55 40.18
CA SER A 124 -4.13 10.08 38.97
C SER A 124 -3.55 9.50 37.68
N TRP A 125 -2.25 9.15 37.65
CA TRP A 125 -1.60 8.54 36.50
C TRP A 125 -2.10 7.12 36.21
N THR A 126 -2.36 6.32 37.26
CA THR A 126 -2.83 4.92 37.12
C THR A 126 -4.33 4.79 36.97
N LEU A 127 -5.08 5.82 37.36
CA LEU A 127 -6.53 5.92 37.17
C LEU A 127 -6.92 6.58 35.83
N SER A 128 -5.97 7.18 35.12
CA SER A 128 -6.19 7.77 33.80
C SER A 128 -6.64 6.71 32.79
N THR A 129 -7.72 7.01 32.07
CA THR A 129 -8.28 6.10 31.06
C THR A 129 -7.52 6.23 29.74
N ILE A 130 -7.00 5.11 29.27
CA ILE A 130 -6.32 4.98 27.98
C ILE A 130 -7.34 4.35 27.01
N ALA A 131 -8.02 5.19 26.23
CA ALA A 131 -9.02 4.74 25.24
C ALA A 131 -9.07 5.72 24.07
N GLY A 132 -9.41 5.20 22.90
CA GLY A 132 -9.64 6.01 21.71
C GLY A 132 -8.89 5.51 20.47
N THR A 133 -9.37 5.98 19.33
CA THR A 133 -8.86 5.62 18.00
C THR A 133 -7.63 6.41 17.58
N ILE A 134 -7.08 7.26 18.45
CA ILE A 134 -5.93 8.14 18.17
C ILE A 134 -4.74 7.36 17.56
N PRO A 135 -4.32 6.20 18.11
CA PRO A 135 -3.25 5.40 17.49
C PRO A 135 -3.56 4.98 16.05
N LEU A 136 -4.82 4.65 15.76
CA LEU A 136 -5.27 4.26 14.42
C LEU A 136 -5.30 5.46 13.47
N GLN A 137 -5.77 6.62 13.94
CA GLN A 137 -5.84 7.85 13.14
C GLN A 137 -4.44 8.29 12.67
N ILE A 138 -3.47 8.38 13.59
CA ILE A 138 -2.09 8.74 13.24
C ILE A 138 -1.44 7.70 12.33
N ALA A 139 -1.67 6.41 12.57
CA ALA A 139 -1.11 5.35 11.75
C ALA A 139 -1.66 5.34 10.32
N PHE A 140 -2.92 5.68 10.13
CA PHE A 140 -3.50 5.86 8.81
C PHE A 140 -2.87 7.04 8.08
N LEU A 141 -2.64 8.16 8.78
CA LEU A 141 -1.93 9.29 8.20
C LEU A 141 -0.51 8.90 7.75
N VAL A 142 0.23 8.17 8.57
CA VAL A 142 1.57 7.67 8.23
C VAL A 142 1.52 6.72 7.03
N ALA A 143 0.53 5.82 6.99
CA ALA A 143 0.32 4.92 5.87
C ALA A 143 0.00 5.66 4.56
N PHE A 144 -0.79 6.75 4.61
CA PHE A 144 -1.02 7.60 3.44
C PHE A 144 0.22 8.38 3.01
N SER A 145 1.02 8.88 3.95
CA SER A 145 2.30 9.50 3.64
C SER A 145 3.25 8.53 2.92
N GLN A 146 3.18 7.23 3.22
CA GLN A 146 3.92 6.20 2.49
C GLN A 146 3.38 5.97 1.08
N LEU A 147 2.06 5.83 0.94
CA LEU A 147 1.42 5.44 -0.34
C LEU A 147 1.39 6.58 -1.36
N VAL A 148 1.22 7.82 -0.91
CA VAL A 148 1.13 8.99 -1.80
C VAL A 148 1.99 10.14 -1.28
N PRO A 149 3.33 10.01 -1.33
CA PRO A 149 4.24 11.01 -0.76
C PRO A 149 4.17 12.37 -1.50
N ALA A 150 3.84 12.34 -2.79
CA ALA A 150 3.88 13.50 -3.68
C ALA A 150 2.60 14.34 -3.72
N HIS A 151 1.48 13.87 -3.15
CA HIS A 151 0.23 14.62 -3.22
C HIS A 151 0.26 15.78 -2.22
N THR A 152 -0.05 16.97 -2.72
CA THR A 152 -0.28 18.16 -1.89
C THR A 152 -1.78 18.27 -1.65
N VAL A 153 -2.22 18.21 -0.39
CA VAL A 153 -3.60 18.51 -0.05
C VAL A 153 -3.70 20.03 0.03
N THR A 154 -4.36 20.63 -0.95
CA THR A 154 -4.71 22.05 -0.91
C THR A 154 -5.96 22.22 -0.05
N LEU A 155 -5.76 22.63 1.20
CA LEU A 155 -6.83 22.99 2.11
C LEU A 155 -7.26 24.45 1.85
N PHE A 156 -8.54 24.77 2.07
CA PHE A 156 -9.12 26.11 1.91
C PHE A 156 -8.98 26.72 0.50
N ARG A 157 -9.47 26.04 -0.55
CA ARG A 157 -9.47 26.57 -1.94
C ARG A 157 -8.10 27.09 -2.42
N GLY A 158 -7.00 26.50 -1.93
CA GLY A 158 -5.63 26.83 -2.35
C GLY A 158 -4.82 27.72 -1.40
N VAL A 159 -5.37 28.14 -0.25
CA VAL A 159 -4.64 29.00 0.70
C VAL A 159 -3.57 28.22 1.49
N VAL A 160 -3.80 26.93 1.77
CA VAL A 160 -2.84 26.08 2.50
C VAL A 160 -2.53 24.83 1.69
N SER A 161 -1.36 24.80 1.03
CA SER A 161 -0.85 23.60 0.37
C SER A 161 0.01 22.79 1.35
N LEU A 162 -0.57 21.75 1.94
CA LEU A 162 0.17 20.86 2.82
C LEU A 162 0.59 19.60 2.06
N ARG A 163 1.89 19.27 2.09
CA ARG A 163 2.35 17.93 1.67
C ARG A 163 1.79 16.89 2.64
N VAL A 164 1.25 15.78 2.12
CA VAL A 164 0.73 14.66 2.92
C VAL A 164 1.77 14.10 3.90
N MET A 165 3.06 14.28 3.60
CA MET A 165 4.15 13.92 4.52
C MET A 165 4.15 14.68 5.85
N ARG A 166 3.61 15.91 5.90
CA ARG A 166 3.61 16.74 7.12
C ARG A 166 2.39 16.49 8.00
N THR A 167 1.37 15.82 7.46
CA THR A 167 0.09 15.58 8.14
C THR A 167 0.24 14.80 9.45
N PRO A 168 1.08 13.73 9.53
CA PRO A 168 1.29 13.01 10.78
C PRO A 168 1.83 13.90 11.92
N ILE A 169 2.84 14.72 11.65
CA ILE A 169 3.43 15.62 12.67
C ILE A 169 2.45 16.72 13.08
N LEU A 170 1.70 17.28 12.13
CA LEU A 170 0.67 18.26 12.45
C LEU A 170 -0.45 17.65 13.30
N TYR A 171 -0.88 16.42 13.01
CA TYR A 171 -1.87 15.73 13.83
C TYR A 171 -1.33 15.46 15.24
N THR A 172 -0.10 14.98 15.37
CA THR A 172 0.53 14.77 16.68
C THR A 172 0.65 16.09 17.46
N GLY A 173 1.01 17.19 16.79
CA GLY A 173 1.04 18.52 17.39
C GLY A 173 -0.35 19.00 17.82
N LEU A 174 -1.38 18.76 17.01
CA LEU A 174 -2.76 19.06 17.37
C LEU A 174 -3.23 18.28 18.59
N VAL A 175 -2.97 16.97 18.65
CA VAL A 175 -3.30 16.14 19.82
C VAL A 175 -2.51 16.59 21.04
N ALA A 176 -1.25 17.00 20.90
CA ALA A 176 -0.46 17.54 21.99
C ALA A 176 -1.06 18.84 22.56
N VAL A 177 -1.46 19.79 21.69
CA VAL A 177 -2.13 21.03 22.11
C VAL A 177 -3.47 20.75 22.76
N LEU A 178 -4.27 19.86 22.18
CA LEU A 178 -5.55 19.48 22.75
C LEU A 178 -5.40 18.69 24.06
N GLY A 179 -4.30 17.96 24.26
CA GLY A 179 -3.98 17.29 25.52
C GLY A 179 -3.64 18.24 26.67
N LEU A 180 -3.37 19.51 26.39
CA LEU A 180 -3.28 20.56 27.42
C LEU A 180 -4.65 21.02 27.90
N THR A 181 -5.71 20.70 27.15
CA THR A 181 -7.09 21.05 27.50
C THR A 181 -7.77 19.86 28.19
N PRO A 182 -8.82 20.07 29.00
CA PRO A 182 -9.58 18.98 29.61
C PRO A 182 -10.39 18.14 28.61
N LEU A 183 -10.33 18.44 27.30
CA LEU A 183 -11.07 17.71 26.26
C LEU A 183 -10.47 16.33 25.97
N LEU A 184 -9.16 16.16 26.16
CA LEU A 184 -8.45 14.91 25.88
C LEU A 184 -7.70 14.44 27.13
N SER A 185 -7.67 13.12 27.32
CA SER A 185 -6.90 12.55 28.42
C SER A 185 -5.40 12.76 28.18
N PRO A 186 -4.58 12.92 29.23
CA PRO A 186 -3.12 12.99 29.07
C PRO A 186 -2.53 11.78 28.35
N ALA A 187 -3.20 10.62 28.41
CA ALA A 187 -2.83 9.40 27.71
C ALA A 187 -2.90 9.54 26.18
N ALA A 188 -3.79 10.40 25.66
CA ALA A 188 -3.97 10.63 24.23
C ALA A 188 -2.69 11.13 23.54
N VAL A 189 -1.93 12.00 24.20
CA VAL A 189 -0.66 12.55 23.67
C VAL A 189 0.35 11.43 23.49
N TRP A 190 0.49 10.57 24.50
CA TRP A 190 1.38 9.40 24.44
C TRP A 190 0.92 8.40 23.38
N GLN A 191 -0.39 8.16 23.26
CA GLN A 191 -0.96 7.31 22.22
C GLN A 191 -0.67 7.83 20.81
N ALA A 192 -0.73 9.14 20.56
CA ALA A 192 -0.36 9.73 19.27
C ALA A 192 1.14 9.56 18.98
N MET A 193 2.00 9.83 19.97
CA MET A 193 3.46 9.71 19.83
C MET A 193 3.89 8.26 19.56
N TYR A 194 3.40 7.31 20.35
CA TYR A 194 3.71 5.89 20.16
C TYR A 194 3.00 5.30 18.94
N GLY A 195 1.81 5.77 18.58
CA GLY A 195 1.12 5.39 17.35
C GLY A 195 1.89 5.82 16.10
N PHE A 196 2.42 7.04 16.10
CA PHE A 196 3.32 7.52 15.04
C PHE A 196 4.58 6.64 14.93
N LEU A 197 5.25 6.38 16.06
CA LEU A 197 6.47 5.57 16.07
C LEU A 197 6.21 4.10 15.67
N ALA A 198 5.16 3.48 16.20
CA ALA A 198 4.81 2.09 15.92
C ALA A 198 4.40 1.89 14.46
N SER A 199 3.59 2.80 13.91
CA SER A 199 3.21 2.74 12.49
C SER A 199 4.39 2.98 11.55
N TRP A 200 5.22 3.99 11.83
CA TRP A 200 6.42 4.26 11.04
C TRP A 200 7.40 3.08 11.08
N THR A 201 7.73 2.56 12.26
CA THR A 201 8.64 1.41 12.39
C THR A 201 8.11 0.16 11.70
N TYR A 202 6.81 -0.13 11.82
CA TYR A 202 6.20 -1.28 11.14
C TYR A 202 6.29 -1.15 9.62
N LEU A 203 5.90 0.00 9.07
CA LEU A 203 5.88 0.24 7.63
C LEU A 203 7.29 0.31 7.05
N ARG A 204 8.23 0.88 7.80
CA ARG A 204 9.63 0.98 7.42
C ARG A 204 10.30 -0.39 7.40
N PHE A 205 10.20 -1.21 8.46
CA PHE A 205 11.06 -2.39 8.63
C PHE A 205 10.36 -3.76 8.56
N TYR A 206 9.04 -3.81 8.72
CA TYR A 206 8.33 -5.08 8.93
C TYR A 206 7.36 -5.45 7.82
N LYS A 207 6.72 -4.47 7.18
CA LYS A 207 5.74 -4.75 6.13
C LYS A 207 6.43 -5.32 4.89
N THR A 208 6.18 -6.59 4.57
CA THR A 208 6.65 -7.21 3.34
C THR A 208 5.84 -6.69 2.15
N VAL A 209 6.51 -6.12 1.16
CA VAL A 209 5.86 -5.77 -0.11
C VAL A 209 5.90 -7.03 -0.99
N PHE A 210 4.74 -7.56 -1.34
CA PHE A 210 4.68 -8.65 -2.32
C PHE A 210 5.12 -8.09 -3.68
N PRO A 211 6.16 -8.67 -4.32
CA PRO A 211 6.50 -8.30 -5.68
C PRO A 211 5.30 -8.63 -6.58
N ASP A 212 4.91 -7.67 -7.41
CA ASP A 212 3.91 -7.89 -8.46
C ASP A 212 4.31 -9.14 -9.26
N LEU A 213 3.35 -9.98 -9.65
CA LEU A 213 3.61 -11.25 -10.35
C LEU A 213 4.42 -11.09 -11.66
N ASP A 214 4.51 -9.88 -12.19
CA ASP A 214 5.30 -9.54 -13.39
C ASP A 214 6.80 -9.28 -13.12
N ALA A 215 7.21 -9.14 -11.86
CA ALA A 215 8.60 -8.92 -11.48
C ALA A 215 9.13 -10.14 -10.73
N SER A 216 9.86 -11.01 -11.43
CA SER A 216 10.64 -12.10 -10.84
C SER A 216 11.82 -11.54 -10.01
N GLN A 217 11.52 -10.88 -8.90
CA GLN A 217 12.49 -10.44 -7.90
C GLN A 217 12.62 -11.55 -6.84
N PRO A 218 13.82 -12.12 -6.65
CA PRO A 218 14.02 -13.30 -5.77
C PRO A 218 13.95 -12.97 -4.28
N THR A 219 13.85 -11.70 -3.90
CA THR A 219 13.79 -11.24 -2.52
C THR A 219 12.53 -10.44 -2.29
N SER A 220 11.63 -10.95 -1.44
CA SER A 220 10.57 -10.16 -0.83
C SER A 220 11.20 -8.91 -0.23
N LEU A 221 11.05 -7.76 -0.87
CA LEU A 221 11.57 -6.50 -0.34
C LEU A 221 10.86 -6.24 1.00
N ARG A 222 11.61 -6.33 2.09
CA ARG A 222 11.06 -6.18 3.44
C ARG A 222 11.05 -4.71 3.78
N GLY A 223 9.86 -4.18 4.05
CA GLY A 223 9.67 -2.79 4.41
C GLY A 223 9.79 -1.84 3.23
N ASP A 224 9.93 -0.56 3.56
CA ASP A 224 10.16 0.52 2.61
C ASP A 224 11.51 1.14 2.94
N ALA A 225 12.50 1.01 2.06
CA ALA A 225 13.84 1.57 2.24
C ALA A 225 14.01 2.97 1.63
N SER A 226 12.96 3.56 1.04
CA SER A 226 13.03 4.85 0.35
C SER A 226 13.44 6.01 1.26
N GLU A 227 14.31 6.91 0.80
CA GLU A 227 14.72 8.09 1.58
C GLU A 227 13.56 9.07 1.79
N THR A 228 12.56 9.02 0.90
CA THR A 228 11.31 9.79 0.98
C THR A 228 10.46 9.43 2.20
N PHE A 229 10.60 8.23 2.75
CA PHE A 229 9.88 7.78 3.96
C PHE A 229 10.78 7.76 5.21
N ALA A 230 11.93 8.45 5.17
CA ALA A 230 12.78 8.61 6.34
C ALA A 230 12.08 9.42 7.44
N PHE A 231 12.35 9.09 8.70
CA PHE A 231 11.75 9.76 9.86
C PHE A 231 11.92 11.29 9.84
N ALA A 232 13.08 11.77 9.33
CA ALA A 232 13.37 13.18 9.21
C ALA A 232 12.51 13.91 8.15
N GLU A 233 11.98 13.21 7.15
CA GLU A 233 11.22 13.82 6.04
C GLU A 233 9.82 14.29 6.48
N PHE A 234 9.30 13.76 7.59
CA PHE A 234 8.07 14.23 8.22
C PHE A 234 8.21 15.64 8.82
N PHE A 235 9.44 16.12 9.05
CA PHE A 235 9.73 17.39 9.70
C PHE A 235 10.06 18.51 8.69
N PRO A 236 9.78 19.78 9.02
CA PRO A 236 10.13 20.91 8.16
C PRO A 236 11.64 21.06 8.02
N ALA A 237 12.09 21.64 6.90
CA ALA A 237 13.50 21.80 6.52
C ALA A 237 14.47 22.22 7.66
N PRO A 238 14.16 23.20 8.54
CA PRO A 238 15.09 23.59 9.61
C PRO A 238 15.28 22.51 10.70
N ALA A 239 14.27 21.66 10.94
CA ALA A 239 14.33 20.63 11.97
C ALA A 239 14.93 19.30 11.46
N LYS A 240 14.99 19.10 10.15
CA LYS A 240 15.49 17.86 9.52
C LYS A 240 16.87 17.40 10.02
N PRO A 241 17.92 18.24 10.09
CA PRO A 241 19.25 17.74 10.47
C PRO A 241 19.31 17.28 11.93
N VAL A 242 18.62 17.99 12.83
CA VAL A 242 18.55 17.64 14.26
C VAL A 242 17.78 16.34 14.45
N VAL A 243 16.63 16.23 13.80
CA VAL A 243 15.81 15.02 13.87
C VAL A 243 16.51 13.83 13.22
N ALA A 244 17.23 14.02 12.11
CA ALA A 244 17.99 12.95 11.48
C ALA A 244 19.10 12.43 12.41
N ALA A 245 19.83 13.32 13.08
CA ALA A 245 20.86 12.92 14.05
C ALA A 245 20.26 12.11 15.21
N LEU A 246 19.14 12.57 15.78
CA LEU A 246 18.44 11.85 16.86
C LEU A 246 17.85 10.52 16.38
N ALA A 247 17.22 10.50 15.20
CA ALA A 247 16.61 9.31 14.64
C ALA A 247 17.66 8.23 14.33
N ASN A 248 18.85 8.61 13.87
CA ASN A 248 19.95 7.68 13.64
C ASN A 248 20.43 7.05 14.95
N GLN A 249 20.59 7.84 16.02
CA GLN A 249 20.95 7.32 17.34
C GLN A 249 19.90 6.34 17.88
N VAL A 250 18.62 6.70 17.78
CA VAL A 250 17.51 5.83 18.19
C VAL A 250 17.49 4.56 17.33
N PHE A 251 17.76 4.68 16.02
CA PHE A 251 17.85 3.55 15.11
C PHE A 251 18.99 2.60 15.48
N ASP A 252 20.18 3.11 15.80
CA ASP A 252 21.33 2.30 16.21
C ASP A 252 21.02 1.53 17.51
N VAL A 253 20.35 2.18 18.47
CA VAL A 253 19.88 1.52 19.69
C VAL A 253 18.83 0.45 19.38
N LEU A 254 17.87 0.73 18.51
CA LEU A 254 16.84 -0.23 18.08
C LEU A 254 17.45 -1.43 17.34
N VAL A 255 18.50 -1.22 16.55
CA VAL A 255 19.27 -2.30 15.90
C VAL A 255 20.04 -3.12 16.93
N ALA A 256 20.67 -2.47 17.91
CA ALA A 256 21.38 -3.16 19.00
C ALA A 256 20.43 -4.04 19.84
N VAL A 257 19.20 -3.57 20.08
CA VAL A 257 18.13 -4.32 20.78
C VAL A 257 17.44 -5.35 19.86
N ARG A 258 17.89 -5.50 18.60
CA ARG A 258 17.30 -6.37 17.56
C ARG A 258 15.82 -6.10 17.25
N LEU A 259 15.36 -4.87 17.53
CA LEU A 259 14.02 -4.41 17.19
C LEU A 259 13.94 -3.84 15.77
N CYS A 260 15.08 -3.47 15.17
CA CYS A 260 15.18 -3.05 13.77
C CYS A 260 16.28 -3.85 13.06
N THR A 261 16.05 -4.24 11.82
CA THR A 261 17.08 -4.83 10.95
C THR A 261 17.63 -3.75 10.02
N PRO A 262 18.95 -3.53 9.98
CA PRO A 262 19.54 -2.59 9.03
C PRO A 262 19.26 -3.05 7.60
N PHE A 263 18.90 -2.12 6.73
CA PHE A 263 18.73 -2.41 5.31
C PHE A 263 20.09 -2.75 4.70
N SER A 264 20.12 -3.75 3.83
CA SER A 264 21.30 -4.02 3.02
C SER A 264 21.52 -2.85 2.05
N ALA A 265 22.77 -2.58 1.68
CA ALA A 265 23.10 -1.64 0.61
C ALA A 265 22.40 -2.01 -0.72
N ALA A 266 22.05 -3.30 -0.91
CA ALA A 266 21.26 -3.78 -2.04
C ALA A 266 19.78 -3.37 -1.96
N ASP A 267 19.20 -3.30 -0.77
CA ASP A 267 17.79 -2.88 -0.58
C ASP A 267 17.64 -1.37 -0.78
N VAL A 268 18.64 -0.60 -0.35
CA VAL A 268 18.69 0.86 -0.54
C VAL A 268 18.90 1.21 -2.01
N SER A 269 19.77 0.49 -2.73
CA SER A 269 19.97 0.70 -4.17
C SER A 269 18.78 0.25 -5.00
N ALA A 270 18.11 -0.86 -4.63
CA ALA A 270 16.86 -1.29 -5.23
C ALA A 270 15.75 -0.25 -5.04
N ALA A 271 15.62 0.33 -3.84
CA ALA A 271 14.62 1.37 -3.54
C ALA A 271 14.92 2.71 -4.25
N ARG A 272 16.18 3.02 -4.54
CA ARG A 272 16.58 4.20 -5.31
C ARG A 272 16.45 4.01 -6.83
N GLY A 273 16.25 2.76 -7.29
CA GLY A 273 16.27 2.41 -8.72
C GLY A 273 17.69 2.34 -9.31
N ASP A 274 18.71 2.47 -8.47
CA ASP A 274 20.14 2.47 -8.83
C ASP A 274 20.75 1.06 -8.90
N ALA A 275 19.91 0.02 -8.96
CA ALA A 275 20.35 -1.36 -9.18
C ALA A 275 20.86 -1.57 -10.63
N LEU A 276 21.88 -0.81 -11.01
CA LEU A 276 22.85 -1.20 -12.01
C LEU A 276 23.53 -2.49 -11.51
N PRO A 277 23.59 -3.56 -12.31
CA PRO A 277 24.32 -4.76 -11.92
C PRO A 277 25.80 -4.39 -11.92
N ARG A 278 26.32 -4.02 -10.74
CA ARG A 278 27.74 -3.79 -10.53
C ARG A 278 28.43 -5.13 -10.70
N ARG A 279 29.00 -5.32 -11.89
CA ARG A 279 29.95 -6.38 -12.24
C ARG A 279 30.96 -6.52 -11.09
N SER A 280 30.76 -7.50 -10.22
CA SER A 280 31.82 -8.03 -9.38
C SER A 280 32.42 -9.20 -10.16
N ALA A 281 33.69 -9.04 -10.53
CA ALA A 281 34.49 -10.08 -11.15
C ALA A 281 34.64 -11.25 -10.17
N GLY A 282 34.21 -12.45 -10.59
CA GLY A 282 34.41 -13.68 -9.82
C GLY A 282 33.42 -14.78 -10.16
N GLY A 283 33.74 -15.55 -11.22
CA GLY A 283 33.31 -16.92 -11.55
C GLY A 283 31.98 -17.49 -11.04
N GLY A 284 31.13 -17.92 -11.97
CA GLY A 284 30.10 -18.94 -11.69
C GLY A 284 28.82 -18.74 -12.48
N ALA A 285 28.50 -19.72 -13.34
CA ALA A 285 27.32 -19.76 -14.19
C ALA A 285 25.99 -19.68 -13.41
N GLY A 286 25.01 -18.95 -13.94
CA GLY A 286 23.62 -19.01 -13.46
C GLY A 286 22.82 -17.72 -13.63
N GLY A 287 22.20 -17.53 -14.80
CA GLY A 287 20.95 -16.80 -15.03
C GLY A 287 20.73 -15.41 -14.39
N ALA A 288 21.15 -14.35 -15.08
CA ALA A 288 20.67 -12.99 -14.79
C ALA A 288 19.27 -12.74 -15.41
N PRO A 289 18.28 -12.15 -14.69
CA PRO A 289 16.90 -11.95 -15.19
C PRO A 289 16.74 -10.92 -16.32
N GLY A 290 17.76 -10.08 -16.58
CA GLY A 290 17.83 -9.26 -17.80
C GLY A 290 18.30 -10.07 -19.03
N GLY A 291 18.90 -11.24 -18.81
CA GLY A 291 19.33 -12.16 -19.85
C GLY A 291 18.15 -12.79 -20.58
N ALA A 292 17.07 -13.17 -19.89
CA ALA A 292 15.93 -13.83 -20.55
C ALA A 292 15.22 -12.92 -21.56
N ARG A 293 15.06 -11.63 -21.26
CA ARG A 293 14.43 -10.65 -22.17
C ARG A 293 15.38 -10.24 -23.30
N ALA A 294 16.64 -9.95 -22.98
CA ALA A 294 17.65 -9.64 -23.98
C ALA A 294 17.97 -10.85 -24.90
N GLU A 295 17.88 -12.07 -24.37
CA GLU A 295 18.10 -13.31 -25.11
C GLU A 295 16.85 -13.71 -25.89
N ALA A 296 15.63 -13.42 -25.40
CA ALA A 296 14.41 -13.51 -26.18
C ALA A 296 14.42 -12.51 -27.35
N GLU A 297 14.87 -11.28 -27.14
CA GLU A 297 15.03 -10.27 -28.20
C GLU A 297 16.14 -10.65 -29.19
N ARG A 298 17.26 -11.21 -28.70
CA ARG A 298 18.31 -11.77 -29.55
C ARG A 298 17.82 -12.95 -30.39
N ARG A 299 17.05 -13.87 -29.80
CA ARG A 299 16.43 -15.01 -30.50
C ARG A 299 15.39 -14.54 -31.52
N ARG A 300 14.60 -13.51 -31.19
CA ARG A 300 13.66 -12.85 -32.12
C ARG A 300 14.39 -12.18 -33.29
N ALA A 301 15.49 -11.48 -33.04
CA ALA A 301 16.29 -10.84 -34.09
C ALA A 301 16.95 -11.87 -35.03
N ILE A 302 17.39 -13.02 -34.52
CA ILE A 302 17.93 -14.11 -35.35
C ILE A 302 16.81 -14.74 -36.17
N ALA A 303 15.63 -14.97 -35.59
CA ALA A 303 14.48 -15.52 -36.30
C ALA A 303 14.01 -14.60 -37.43
N LEU A 304 13.95 -13.28 -37.19
CA LEU A 304 13.59 -12.28 -38.21
C LEU A 304 14.61 -12.26 -39.35
N ARG A 305 15.92 -12.29 -39.04
CA ARG A 305 16.96 -12.36 -40.07
C ARG A 305 16.91 -13.65 -40.89
N ALA A 306 16.62 -14.78 -40.25
CA ALA A 306 16.44 -16.05 -40.96
C ALA A 306 15.20 -16.02 -41.88
N LEU A 307 14.13 -15.32 -41.47
CA LEU A 307 12.95 -15.12 -42.30
C LEU A 307 13.25 -14.22 -43.51
N ASP A 308 13.94 -13.09 -43.30
CA ASP A 308 14.35 -12.18 -44.37
C ASP A 308 15.27 -12.86 -45.38
N GLN A 309 16.18 -13.72 -44.92
CA GLN A 309 17.04 -14.51 -45.80
C GLN A 309 16.24 -15.50 -46.65
N ARG A 310 15.24 -16.18 -46.07
CA ARG A 310 14.34 -17.07 -46.82
C ARG A 310 13.46 -16.32 -47.80
N LEU A 311 12.98 -15.14 -47.43
CA LEU A 311 12.14 -14.29 -48.27
C LEU A 311 12.96 -13.75 -49.45
N ASN A 312 14.18 -13.25 -49.21
CA ASN A 312 15.09 -12.84 -50.28
C ASN A 312 15.53 -14.02 -51.17
N ALA A 313 15.75 -15.22 -50.61
CA ALA A 313 16.04 -16.42 -51.39
C ALA A 313 14.85 -16.87 -52.26
N ALA A 314 13.62 -16.76 -51.74
CA ALA A 314 12.41 -17.06 -52.49
C ALA A 314 12.15 -16.03 -53.61
N THR A 315 12.36 -14.73 -53.34
CA THR A 315 12.23 -13.67 -54.35
C THR A 315 13.28 -13.80 -55.45
N SER A 316 14.52 -14.17 -55.10
CA SER A 316 15.58 -14.43 -56.09
C SER A 316 15.41 -15.75 -56.84
N ALA A 317 14.77 -16.76 -56.25
CA ALA A 317 14.34 -17.98 -56.96
C ALA A 317 13.17 -17.70 -57.92
N ALA A 318 12.19 -16.90 -57.50
CA ALA A 318 11.09 -16.45 -58.36
C ALA A 318 11.58 -15.59 -59.54
N ALA A 319 12.60 -14.75 -59.32
CA ALA A 319 13.25 -13.97 -60.38
C ALA A 319 14.03 -14.83 -61.40
N LYS A 320 14.41 -16.07 -61.05
CA LYS A 320 15.04 -17.04 -61.97
C LYS A 320 14.03 -17.88 -62.78
N GLN A 321 12.73 -17.74 -62.52
CA GLN A 321 11.67 -18.43 -63.27
C GLN A 321 10.94 -17.52 -64.30
N ALA A 322 11.57 -16.44 -64.75
CA ALA A 322 11.12 -15.73 -65.95
C ALA A 322 11.42 -16.59 -67.21
N PRO A 323 10.46 -16.85 -68.12
CA PRO A 323 10.66 -17.74 -69.27
C PRO A 323 11.60 -17.12 -70.30
N GLN A 324 12.66 -17.83 -70.70
CA GLN A 324 13.45 -17.50 -71.88
C GLN A 324 12.67 -17.90 -73.16
N PRO A 325 12.71 -17.08 -74.23
CA PRO A 325 11.99 -17.34 -75.47
C PRO A 325 12.66 -18.45 -76.30
N ALA A 326 11.88 -19.48 -76.66
CA ALA A 326 12.31 -20.53 -77.57
C ALA A 326 12.19 -20.07 -79.04
N ALA A 327 13.28 -20.23 -79.79
CA ALA A 327 13.36 -19.98 -81.22
C ALA A 327 12.63 -21.04 -82.04
N GLN A 328 12.01 -20.58 -83.13
CA GLN A 328 11.20 -21.33 -84.09
C GLN A 328 12.09 -22.22 -84.99
N THR A 329 11.65 -23.46 -85.26
CA THR A 329 11.87 -24.14 -86.56
C THR A 329 10.72 -25.11 -86.82
N ALA A 330 10.27 -25.14 -88.08
CA ALA A 330 9.00 -25.68 -88.55
C ALA A 330 9.05 -27.18 -88.93
N GLY A 331 7.90 -27.87 -88.82
CA GLY A 331 7.60 -29.17 -89.43
C GLY A 331 6.26 -29.79 -88.92
N PRO A 332 5.47 -30.53 -89.73
CA PRO A 332 3.99 -30.41 -89.80
C PRO A 332 3.16 -31.48 -89.04
N PRO A 333 1.81 -31.38 -89.00
CA PRO A 333 0.96 -31.82 -87.88
C PRO A 333 0.07 -33.04 -88.17
N VAL A 334 -0.35 -33.79 -87.12
CA VAL A 334 -1.58 -34.63 -87.13
C VAL A 334 -2.16 -34.82 -85.70
N ALA A 335 -3.47 -34.50 -85.56
CA ALA A 335 -4.58 -34.96 -84.68
C ALA A 335 -4.28 -35.60 -83.29
N THR A 336 -5.04 -35.45 -82.19
CA THR A 336 -6.52 -35.45 -81.98
C THR A 336 -6.84 -35.10 -80.49
N GLN A 337 -8.01 -34.53 -80.20
CA GLN A 337 -8.67 -34.31 -78.87
C GLN A 337 -9.21 -35.63 -78.23
N PRO A 338 -9.90 -35.66 -77.04
CA PRO A 338 -9.79 -34.92 -75.76
C PRO A 338 -9.96 -35.82 -74.47
N GLN A 339 -10.11 -35.19 -73.28
CA GLN A 339 -10.72 -35.69 -72.00
C GLN A 339 -9.83 -36.60 -71.08
N THR A 340 -9.85 -36.57 -69.73
CA THR A 340 -10.93 -36.39 -68.72
C THR A 340 -10.38 -36.20 -67.27
N THR A 341 -11.00 -35.30 -66.49
CA THR A 341 -11.46 -35.37 -65.07
C THR A 341 -10.62 -35.93 -63.89
N GLN A 342 -10.51 -35.13 -62.80
CA GLN A 342 -11.07 -35.32 -61.41
C GLN A 342 -10.27 -34.45 -60.40
N ALA A 343 -10.85 -33.42 -59.75
CA ALA A 343 -11.64 -33.43 -58.49
C ALA A 343 -10.85 -34.00 -57.30
N ALA A 344 -10.73 -33.46 -56.07
CA ALA A 344 -11.28 -32.37 -55.25
C ALA A 344 -10.24 -32.20 -54.07
N MET A 345 -10.15 -31.17 -53.22
CA MET A 345 -11.15 -30.63 -52.29
C MET A 345 -10.69 -29.27 -51.72
N THR A 346 -11.70 -28.51 -51.34
CA THR A 346 -11.81 -27.20 -50.70
C THR A 346 -11.53 -27.18 -49.19
N ALA A 347 -11.01 -26.06 -48.68
CA ALA A 347 -11.33 -25.44 -47.37
C ALA A 347 -10.86 -23.97 -47.42
N GLU A 348 -11.73 -23.05 -47.87
CA GLU A 348 -12.48 -22.09 -47.05
C GLU A 348 -11.65 -20.95 -46.43
N GLY A 349 -11.68 -19.79 -47.12
CA GLY A 349 -11.37 -18.48 -46.58
C GLY A 349 -12.49 -17.53 -46.99
N GLN A 350 -13.53 -17.43 -46.15
CA GLN A 350 -14.68 -16.57 -46.39
C GLN A 350 -14.46 -15.23 -45.67
N MET A 351 -14.31 -14.19 -46.48
CA MET A 351 -14.42 -12.78 -46.09
C MET A 351 -15.88 -12.45 -45.79
N LEU A 352 -16.18 -11.75 -44.69
CA LEU A 352 -17.17 -10.67 -44.60
C LEU A 352 -17.35 -10.24 -43.13
N GLY A 353 -17.33 -8.94 -42.88
CA GLY A 353 -17.64 -8.38 -41.57
C GLY A 353 -17.20 -6.93 -41.40
N GLU A 354 -17.56 -6.06 -42.34
CA GLU A 354 -17.47 -4.60 -42.18
C GLU A 354 -18.43 -4.15 -41.07
N THR A 355 -17.92 -3.50 -40.02
CA THR A 355 -18.75 -2.89 -38.98
C THR A 355 -19.00 -1.42 -39.32
N LYS A 356 -20.25 -1.14 -39.69
CA LYS A 356 -20.85 0.19 -39.87
C LYS A 356 -20.92 0.92 -38.53
N PHE A 357 -20.41 2.15 -38.47
CA PHE A 357 -20.53 3.09 -37.35
C PHE A 357 -21.52 4.19 -37.73
N GLU A 358 -22.60 4.36 -36.96
CA GLU A 358 -23.47 5.55 -37.04
C GLU A 358 -23.45 6.29 -35.69
N PRO A 359 -23.20 7.61 -35.68
CA PRO A 359 -23.45 8.45 -34.52
C PRO A 359 -24.82 9.12 -34.68
N GLU A 360 -25.68 9.04 -33.67
CA GLU A 360 -26.86 9.90 -33.60
C GLU A 360 -26.74 10.87 -32.42
N SER A 361 -26.84 12.15 -32.78
CA SER A 361 -26.71 13.35 -31.96
C SER A 361 -28.03 13.77 -31.33
N ASP A 362 -27.92 14.43 -30.17
CA ASP A 362 -28.88 15.32 -29.51
C ASP A 362 -29.90 16.02 -30.42
N SER A 363 -31.18 16.03 -30.02
CA SER A 363 -32.01 17.26 -30.03
C SER A 363 -33.32 17.13 -29.22
N SER A 364 -33.34 17.83 -28.07
CA SER A 364 -34.37 18.78 -27.59
C SER A 364 -35.89 18.55 -27.73
N LYS A 365 -36.55 18.80 -26.58
CA LYS A 365 -37.83 19.50 -26.30
C LYS A 365 -39.16 18.78 -26.59
N ASN A 366 -39.89 18.43 -25.52
CA ASN A 366 -40.94 19.26 -24.90
C ASN A 366 -41.44 18.67 -23.58
#